data_AF-A0A8T5HM43-F1
#
_entry.id   AF-A0A8T5HM43-F1
#
_cell.length_a   1.000
_cell.length_b   1.000
_cell.length_c   1.000
_cell.angle_alpha   90.00
_cell.angle_beta   90.00
_cell.angle_gamma   90.00
#
_symmetry.space_group_name_H-M   'P 1'
#
loop_
_entity.id
_entity.type
_entity.pdbx_description
1 polymer ?
#
loop_
_entity_poly.entity_id
_entity_poly.type
_entity_poly.pdbx_seq_one_letter_code
_entity_poly.pdbx_strand_id
1 'polypeptide(L)'
;MVKPIYLIGGVVAIATLAIGATCASHFVRDNYKVKITGTERVRSGSGEDMSEKYVIFAEDIEKDIELSFENSDTILEGKFDSSDLQSKLKKAEKNGQVCDIETYGWRIPMLSTYKNIVDANCYDLDKGL
;
A
#
# COMPACT_ATOMS: atom_id res chain seq x y z
N MET A 1 7.57 -37.21 21.74
CA MET A 1 6.95 -36.27 22.70
C MET A 1 7.79 -35.00 22.73
N VAL A 2 7.36 -33.93 22.05
CA VAL A 2 8.10 -32.66 22.00
C VAL A 2 7.95 -31.96 23.35
N LYS A 3 9.06 -31.60 24.00
CA LYS A 3 8.99 -30.91 25.30
C LYS A 3 8.35 -29.53 25.12
N PRO A 4 7.40 -29.12 26.00
CA PRO A 4 6.62 -27.90 25.84
C PRO A 4 7.47 -26.62 25.74
N ILE A 5 8.69 -26.63 26.30
CA ILE A 5 9.63 -25.51 26.21
C ILE A 5 10.13 -25.23 24.78
N TYR A 6 10.22 -26.25 23.92
CA TYR A 6 10.59 -26.07 22.50
C TYR A 6 9.41 -25.58 21.67
N LEU A 7 8.18 -25.93 22.05
CA LEU A 7 6.97 -25.36 21.46
C LEU A 7 6.86 -23.86 21.79
N ILE A 8 7.08 -23.48 23.06
CA ILE A 8 7.09 -22.07 23.48
C ILE A 8 8.22 -21.30 22.78
N GLY A 9 9.44 -21.84 22.79
CA GLY A 9 10.58 -21.22 22.10
C GLY A 9 10.36 -21.07 20.59
N GLY A 10 9.75 -22.06 19.95
CA GLY A 10 9.39 -22.02 18.53
C GLY A 10 8.35 -20.95 18.21
N VAL A 11 7.29 -20.84 19.03
CA VAL A 11 6.24 -19.80 18.84
C VAL A 11 6.81 -18.40 19.03
N VAL A 12 7.67 -18.19 20.03
CA VAL A 12 8.31 -16.88 20.27
C VAL A 12 9.23 -16.50 19.10
N ALA A 13 10.02 -17.44 18.57
CA ALA A 13 10.89 -17.18 17.42
C ALA A 13 10.11 -16.84 16.14
N ILE A 14 8.97 -17.49 15.90
CA ILE A 14 8.10 -17.18 14.76
C ILE A 14 7.47 -15.79 14.93
N ALA A 15 7.01 -15.46 16.13
CA ALA A 15 6.42 -14.14 16.41
C ALA A 15 7.44 -13.00 16.23
N THR A 16 8.68 -13.15 16.69
CA THR A 16 9.72 -12.12 16.50
C THR A 16 10.13 -11.97 15.04
N LEU A 17 10.21 -13.06 14.27
CA LEU A 17 10.45 -12.99 12.83
C LEU A 17 9.31 -12.30 12.09
N ALA A 18 8.05 -12.57 12.46
CA ALA A 18 6.89 -11.93 11.86
C ALA A 18 6.87 -10.41 12.13
N ILE A 19 7.10 -9.99 13.38
CA ILE A 19 7.17 -8.56 13.75
C ILE A 19 8.36 -7.88 13.04
N GLY A 20 9.51 -8.56 12.99
CA GLY A 20 10.69 -8.07 12.27
C GLY A 20 10.40 -7.87 10.78
N ALA A 21 9.71 -8.82 10.14
CA ALA A 21 9.34 -8.73 8.73
C ALA A 21 8.34 -7.59 8.44
N THR A 22 7.36 -7.36 9.33
CA THR A 22 6.42 -6.23 9.17
C THR A 22 7.14 -4.91 9.28
N CYS A 23 8.04 -4.74 10.26
CA CYS A 23 8.83 -3.52 10.39
C CYS A 23 9.84 -3.35 9.24
N ALA A 24 10.44 -4.45 8.76
CA ALA A 24 11.36 -4.45 7.63
C ALA A 24 10.70 -3.91 6.35
N SER A 25 9.40 -4.13 6.17
CA SER A 25 8.66 -3.65 5.00
C SER A 25 8.71 -2.13 4.83
N HIS A 26 8.81 -1.38 5.94
CA HIS A 26 8.89 0.08 5.95
C HIS A 26 10.22 0.64 5.41
N PHE A 27 11.26 -0.20 5.34
CA PHE A 27 12.54 0.17 4.75
C PHE A 27 12.59 -0.05 3.24
N VAL A 28 11.63 -0.80 2.69
CA VAL A 28 11.50 -0.97 1.25
C VAL A 28 10.64 0.16 0.73
N ARG A 29 11.31 1.21 0.24
CA ARG A 29 10.70 2.43 -0.27
C ARG A 29 10.86 2.48 -1.78
N ASP A 30 9.80 2.88 -2.47
CA ASP A 30 9.84 3.13 -3.90
C ASP A 30 9.06 4.40 -4.23
N ASN A 31 9.59 5.14 -5.21
CA ASN A 31 8.96 6.32 -5.77
C ASN A 31 8.50 6.01 -7.19
N TYR A 32 7.28 6.42 -7.51
CA TYR A 32 6.69 6.21 -8.83
C TYR A 32 6.15 7.52 -9.36
N LYS A 33 6.26 7.71 -10.67
CA LYS A 33 5.57 8.78 -11.38
C LYS A 33 4.50 8.15 -12.25
N VAL A 34 3.25 8.34 -11.86
CA VAL A 34 2.14 7.56 -12.42
C VAL A 34 0.95 8.42 -12.78
N LYS A 35 0.18 7.96 -13.75
CA LYS A 35 -1.16 8.47 -14.02
C LYS A 35 -2.17 7.59 -13.30
N ILE A 36 -3.07 8.19 -12.52
CA ILE A 36 -4.11 7.41 -11.82
C ILE A 36 -5.19 7.01 -12.83
N THR A 37 -5.45 5.71 -12.93
CA THR A 37 -6.41 5.14 -13.88
C THR A 37 -7.70 4.68 -13.20
N GLY A 38 -7.66 4.41 -11.89
CA GLY A 38 -8.83 4.01 -11.15
C GLY A 38 -8.63 4.03 -9.64
N THR A 39 -9.73 4.25 -8.92
CA THR A 39 -9.76 4.23 -7.46
C THR A 39 -10.92 3.38 -6.95
N GLU A 40 -10.62 2.33 -6.18
CA GLU A 40 -11.62 1.39 -5.67
C GLU A 40 -11.53 1.20 -4.15
N ARG A 41 -12.67 0.86 -3.54
CA ARG A 41 -12.72 0.36 -2.17
C ARG A 41 -13.11 -1.11 -2.23
N VAL A 42 -12.16 -1.98 -1.91
CA VAL A 42 -12.35 -3.42 -1.90
C VAL A 42 -12.79 -3.84 -0.49
N ARG A 43 -13.95 -4.48 -0.42
CA ARG A 43 -14.43 -5.15 0.79
C ARG A 43 -14.22 -6.64 0.64
N SER A 44 -13.67 -7.30 1.65
CA SER A 44 -13.44 -8.74 1.63
C SER A 44 -13.81 -9.33 2.99
N GLY A 45 -14.56 -10.43 2.98
CA GLY A 45 -15.05 -11.10 4.20
C GLY A 45 -16.58 -11.17 4.27
N SER A 46 -17.09 -11.76 5.34
CA SER A 46 -18.53 -11.89 5.64
C SER A 46 -18.78 -11.80 7.14
N GLY A 47 -19.83 -11.07 7.56
CA GLY A 47 -20.14 -10.91 8.98
C GLY A 47 -19.15 -10.00 9.70
N GLU A 48 -18.63 -10.45 10.84
CA GLU A 48 -17.72 -9.68 11.71
C GLU A 48 -16.28 -9.58 11.17
N ASP A 49 -15.89 -10.44 10.22
CA ASP A 49 -14.55 -10.47 9.61
C ASP A 49 -14.44 -9.59 8.33
N MET A 50 -15.27 -8.54 8.22
CA MET A 50 -15.23 -7.66 7.06
C MET A 50 -13.99 -6.76 7.11
N SER A 51 -13.05 -6.98 6.18
CA SER A 51 -11.92 -6.10 5.93
C SER A 51 -12.24 -5.16 4.77
N GLU A 52 -11.85 -3.89 4.91
CA GLU A 52 -12.01 -2.88 3.88
C GLU A 52 -10.64 -2.26 3.59
N LYS A 53 -10.30 -2.17 2.30
CA LYS A 53 -9.08 -1.50 1.85
C LYS A 53 -9.35 -0.63 0.64
N TYR A 54 -8.58 0.44 0.52
CA TYR A 54 -8.54 1.23 -0.70
C TYR A 54 -7.46 0.69 -1.63
N VAL A 55 -7.81 0.50 -2.88
CA VAL A 55 -6.90 0.07 -3.95
C VAL A 55 -6.86 1.17 -5.01
N ILE A 56 -5.65 1.53 -5.40
CA ILE A 56 -5.38 2.55 -6.41
C ILE A 56 -4.75 1.86 -7.61
N PHE A 57 -5.33 2.04 -8.78
CA PHE A 57 -4.79 1.60 -10.05
C PHE A 57 -4.13 2.79 -10.75
N ALA A 58 -2.96 2.55 -11.30
CA ALA A 58 -2.18 3.58 -11.97
C ALA A 58 -1.33 2.99 -13.09
N GLU A 59 -0.87 3.85 -13.97
CA GLU A 59 0.02 3.53 -15.08
C GLU A 59 1.33 4.30 -14.88
N ASP A 60 2.46 3.59 -14.91
CA ASP A 60 3.79 4.20 -14.84
C ASP A 60 4.07 4.95 -16.14
N ILE A 61 4.30 6.27 -16.06
CA ILE A 61 4.42 7.10 -17.27
C ILE A 61 5.73 6.87 -18.03
N GLU A 62 6.75 6.29 -17.38
CA GLU A 62 8.05 6.04 -17.98
C GLU A 62 8.13 4.63 -18.56
N LYS A 63 7.50 3.67 -17.88
CA LYS A 63 7.62 2.24 -18.19
C LYS A 63 6.41 1.67 -18.92
N ASP A 64 5.32 2.42 -19.02
CA ASP A 64 4.07 1.97 -19.67
C ASP A 64 3.56 0.64 -19.08
N ILE A 65 3.61 0.53 -17.75
CA ILE A 65 3.16 -0.65 -17.00
C ILE A 65 2.04 -0.27 -16.04
N GLU A 66 1.06 -1.17 -15.91
CA GLU A 66 0.01 -1.06 -14.91
C GLU A 66 0.55 -1.42 -13.51
N LEU A 67 0.25 -0.55 -12.56
CA LEU A 67 0.60 -0.67 -11.16
C LEU A 67 -0.66 -0.65 -10.29
N SER A 68 -0.57 -1.29 -9.14
CA SER A 68 -1.64 -1.28 -8.15
C SER A 68 -1.05 -1.08 -6.77
N PHE A 69 -1.66 -0.16 -6.03
CA PHE A 69 -1.22 0.25 -4.70
C PHE A 69 -2.37 0.10 -3.71
N GLU A 70 -2.00 -0.10 -2.45
CA GLU A 70 -2.92 0.01 -1.33
C GLU A 70 -2.84 1.42 -0.74
N ASN A 71 -3.95 1.91 -0.20
CA ASN A 71 -3.97 3.12 0.60
C ASN A 71 -4.65 2.80 1.94
N SER A 72 -3.83 2.52 2.95
CA SER A 72 -4.24 2.25 4.32
C SER A 72 -3.53 3.19 5.29
N ASP A 73 -4.16 3.42 6.45
CA ASP A 73 -3.52 4.17 7.54
C ASP A 73 -2.35 3.35 8.10
N THR A 74 -1.29 4.04 8.49
CA THR A 74 -0.11 3.38 9.05
C THR A 74 0.51 4.18 10.16
N ILE A 75 0.53 3.57 11.34
CA ILE A 75 1.11 4.16 12.56
C ILE A 75 2.61 4.44 12.40
N LEU A 76 3.36 3.51 11.82
CA LEU A 76 4.81 3.63 11.68
C LEU A 76 5.24 4.74 10.71
N GLU A 77 4.38 5.07 9.74
CA GLU A 77 4.59 6.17 8.80
C GLU A 77 3.98 7.49 9.29
N GLY A 78 3.26 7.47 10.42
CA GLY A 78 2.48 8.62 10.89
C GLY A 78 1.34 9.02 9.95
N LYS A 79 0.92 8.11 9.06
CA LYS A 79 -0.11 8.35 8.04
C LYS A 79 -1.48 7.96 8.56
N PHE A 80 -2.37 8.93 8.74
CA PHE A 80 -3.73 8.74 9.26
C PHE A 80 -4.81 9.44 8.41
N ASP A 81 -4.45 9.80 7.18
CA ASP A 81 -5.23 10.59 6.24
C ASP A 81 -5.61 9.79 4.99
N SER A 82 -5.72 8.45 5.09
CA SER A 82 -6.02 7.58 3.94
C SER A 82 -7.27 8.00 3.18
N SER A 83 -8.31 8.47 3.85
CA SER A 83 -9.55 8.93 3.20
C SER A 83 -9.39 10.26 2.44
N ASP A 84 -8.53 11.15 2.93
CA ASP A 84 -8.22 12.42 2.27
C ASP A 84 -7.32 12.20 1.06
N LEU A 85 -6.30 11.35 1.23
CA LEU A 85 -5.45 10.88 0.13
C LEU A 85 -6.28 10.17 -0.95
N GLN A 86 -7.23 9.33 -0.56
CA GLN A 86 -8.15 8.68 -1.50
C GLN A 86 -8.95 9.72 -2.31
N SER A 87 -9.45 10.74 -1.63
CA SER A 87 -10.20 11.82 -2.26
C SER A 87 -9.33 12.66 -3.20
N LYS A 88 -8.07 12.89 -2.86
CA LYS A 88 -7.06 13.56 -3.70
C LYS A 88 -6.78 12.74 -4.97
N LEU A 89 -6.49 11.45 -4.83
CA LEU A 89 -6.20 10.55 -5.95
C LEU A 89 -7.41 10.39 -6.89
N LYS A 90 -8.62 10.35 -6.35
CA LYS A 90 -9.85 10.33 -7.15
C LYS A 90 -10.06 11.63 -7.97
N LYS A 91 -9.62 12.77 -7.45
CA LYS A 91 -9.62 14.02 -8.23
C LYS A 91 -8.55 13.99 -9.32
N ALA A 92 -7.36 13.47 -9.01
CA ALA A 92 -6.28 13.31 -9.96
C ALA A 92 -6.69 12.41 -11.14
N GLU A 93 -7.34 11.27 -10.85
CA GLU A 93 -7.94 10.37 -11.84
C GLU A 93 -8.87 11.13 -12.79
N LYS A 94 -9.85 11.87 -12.25
CA LYS A 94 -10.83 12.62 -13.05
C LYS A 94 -10.22 13.71 -13.91
N ASN A 95 -9.16 14.35 -13.42
CA ASN A 95 -8.49 15.46 -14.09
C ASN A 95 -7.38 14.96 -15.03
N GLY A 96 -7.09 13.65 -15.06
CA GLY A 96 -6.00 13.08 -15.85
C GLY A 96 -4.61 13.53 -15.37
N GLN A 97 -4.46 13.83 -14.07
CA GLN A 97 -3.22 14.30 -13.49
C GLN A 97 -2.18 13.18 -13.34
N VAL A 98 -0.92 13.60 -13.31
CA VAL A 98 0.20 12.73 -12.93
C VAL A 98 0.49 12.94 -11.45
N CYS A 99 0.80 11.86 -10.77
CA CYS A 99 1.16 11.87 -9.36
C CYS A 99 2.55 11.27 -9.17
N ASP A 100 3.38 11.96 -8.39
CA ASP A 100 4.55 11.36 -7.75
C ASP A 100 4.06 10.67 -6.48
N ILE A 101 4.23 9.34 -6.40
CA ILE A 101 3.76 8.50 -5.31
C ILE A 101 4.97 7.91 -4.59
N GLU A 102 5.02 8.11 -3.27
CA GLU A 102 5.92 7.38 -2.38
C GLU A 102 5.18 6.19 -1.79
N THR A 103 5.81 5.02 -1.83
CA THR A 103 5.23 3.78 -1.28
C THR A 103 6.22 3.04 -0.38
N TYR A 104 5.68 2.19 0.49
CA TYR A 104 6.48 1.18 1.19
C TYR A 104 5.92 -0.24 1.04
N GLY A 105 6.78 -1.21 1.29
CA GLY A 105 6.44 -2.63 1.35
C GLY A 105 6.59 -3.36 0.02
N TRP A 106 5.91 -4.50 -0.10
CA TRP A 106 6.09 -5.43 -1.22
C TRP A 106 4.77 -5.70 -1.94
N ARG A 107 4.87 -5.92 -3.26
CA ARG A 107 3.80 -6.49 -4.06
C ARG A 107 3.92 -8.01 -4.02
N ILE A 108 2.94 -8.68 -3.40
CA ILE A 108 2.86 -10.15 -3.38
C ILE A 108 1.55 -10.58 -4.06
N PRO A 109 1.59 -10.97 -5.36
CA PRO A 109 0.40 -11.34 -6.13
C PRO A 109 -0.47 -12.42 -5.48
N MET A 110 0.16 -13.48 -4.99
CA MET A 110 -0.53 -14.62 -4.37
C MET A 110 -1.34 -14.27 -3.12
N LEU A 111 -0.95 -13.21 -2.41
CA LEU A 111 -1.59 -12.77 -1.16
C LEU A 111 -2.47 -11.53 -1.35
N SER A 112 -2.64 -11.06 -2.60
CA SER A 112 -3.36 -9.81 -2.89
C SER A 112 -2.87 -8.61 -2.06
N THR A 113 -1.56 -8.61 -1.76
CA THR A 113 -0.86 -7.54 -1.05
C THR A 113 -0.23 -6.60 -2.06
N TYR A 114 -0.47 -5.31 -1.88
CA TYR A 114 0.07 -4.23 -2.69
C TYR A 114 0.99 -3.37 -1.83
N LYS A 115 1.85 -2.57 -2.47
CA LYS A 115 2.63 -1.56 -1.74
C LYS A 115 1.69 -0.50 -1.20
N ASN A 116 1.90 -0.05 0.03
CA ASN A 116 1.06 0.97 0.64
C ASN A 116 1.59 2.36 0.29
N ILE A 117 0.72 3.28 -0.08
CA ILE A 117 1.08 4.67 -0.38
C ILE A 117 1.34 5.41 0.94
N VAL A 118 2.47 6.09 1.02
CA VAL A 118 2.86 6.98 2.12
C VAL A 118 2.42 8.41 1.83
N ASP A 119 2.75 8.88 0.63
CA ASP A 119 2.39 10.21 0.17
C ASP A 119 2.15 10.19 -1.35
N ALA A 120 1.34 11.12 -1.84
CA ALA A 120 1.16 11.34 -3.26
C ALA A 120 1.02 12.83 -3.57
N ASN A 121 1.84 13.34 -4.48
CA ASN A 121 1.74 14.70 -4.98
C ASN A 121 1.30 14.70 -6.45
N CYS A 122 0.15 15.30 -6.75
CA CYS A 122 -0.45 15.26 -8.08
C CYS A 122 -0.46 16.63 -8.75
N TYR A 123 -0.13 16.67 -10.03
CA TYR A 123 0.03 17.87 -10.84
C TYR A 123 -0.37 17.64 -12.30
N ASP A 124 -0.64 18.73 -13.03
CA ASP A 124 -0.89 18.69 -14.46
C ASP A 124 0.46 18.63 -15.20
N LEU A 125 0.67 17.62 -16.05
CA LEU A 125 1.89 17.46 -16.86
C LEU A 125 2.21 18.71 -17.69
N ASP A 126 1.18 19.40 -18.19
CA ASP A 126 1.29 20.59 -19.05
C ASP A 126 1.68 21.87 -18.30
N LYS A 127 1.69 21.85 -16.96
CA LYS A 127 2.06 23.01 -16.12
C LYS A 127 3.42 22.84 -15.43
N GLY A 128 4.24 21.91 -15.89
CA GLY A 128 5.56 21.60 -15.34
C GLY A 128 6.68 22.56 -15.77
N LEU A 129 6.56 23.86 -15.43
CA LEU A 129 7.62 24.83 -15.05
C LEU A 129 7.02 26.23 -14.87
#